data_AF-A0A1N7I7K1-F1
#
_entry.id   AF-A0A1N7I7K1-F1
#
_cell.length_a   1.000
_cell.length_b   1.000
_cell.length_c   1.000
_cell.angle_alpha   90.00
_cell.angle_beta   90.00
_cell.angle_gamma   90.00
#
_symmetry.space_group_name_H-M   'P 1'
#
loop_
_entity.id
_entity.type
_entity.pdbx_description
1 polymer ?
#
loop_
_entity_poly.entity_id
_entity_poly.type
_entity_poly.pdbx_seq_one_letter_code
_entity_poly.pdbx_strand_id
1 'polypeptide(L)'
;MKTLIQTISNLFCKKEKVDLKKFPEGSLPEYNGKVEVDKYIEIDYIGVKDSDDYLFKTPSEILKILNNKMLLWVDQKNNLLGFSDSKRSKLFILTDIKGFEIQNMLPAKGSGRAFLSVGLSHGKFYEISEGEVHTFDKYAEEISKITGIAVTFAPEYYNC
;
A
#
# COMPACT_ATOMS: atom_id res chain seq x y z
N MET A 1 16.83 -22.82 -9.68
CA MET A 1 16.17 -21.97 -8.67
C MET A 1 15.34 -20.92 -9.40
N LYS A 2 14.02 -20.89 -9.21
CA LYS A 2 13.15 -19.84 -9.80
C LYS A 2 13.30 -18.56 -8.97
N THR A 3 13.44 -17.41 -9.60
CA THR A 3 13.56 -16.12 -8.92
C THR A 3 12.20 -15.70 -8.33
N LEU A 4 12.20 -14.91 -7.25
CA LEU A 4 11.00 -14.41 -6.57
C LEU A 4 10.05 -13.65 -7.53
N ILE A 5 10.61 -12.93 -8.51
CA ILE A 5 9.87 -12.29 -9.61
C ILE A 5 9.05 -13.32 -10.40
N GLN A 6 9.59 -14.52 -10.61
CA GLN A 6 8.92 -15.60 -11.33
C GLN A 6 7.85 -16.29 -10.47
N THR A 7 7.99 -16.26 -9.15
CA THR A 7 6.96 -16.72 -8.20
C THR A 7 5.78 -15.74 -8.16
N ILE A 8 6.08 -14.43 -8.10
CA ILE A 8 5.11 -13.33 -8.25
C ILE A 8 4.41 -13.47 -9.61
N SER A 9 5.13 -13.52 -10.74
CA SER A 9 4.48 -13.70 -12.05
C SER A 9 3.60 -14.95 -12.17
N ASN A 10 3.94 -16.05 -11.48
CA ASN A 10 3.12 -17.28 -11.48
C ASN A 10 1.89 -17.20 -10.54
N LEU A 11 1.95 -16.39 -9.48
CA LEU A 11 0.79 -16.05 -8.64
C LEU A 11 -0.12 -15.03 -9.31
N PHE A 12 0.42 -14.15 -10.17
CA PHE A 12 -0.29 -13.01 -10.73
C PHE A 12 -0.72 -13.15 -12.20
N CYS A 13 -0.24 -14.14 -12.97
CA CYS A 13 -0.82 -14.42 -14.29
C CYS A 13 -0.40 -15.79 -14.85
N LYS A 14 -1.36 -16.69 -15.10
CA LYS A 14 -1.13 -17.89 -15.91
C LYS A 14 -1.46 -17.61 -17.38
N LYS A 15 -0.72 -16.69 -18.01
CA LYS A 15 -0.26 -16.76 -19.41
C LYS A 15 0.42 -15.46 -19.89
N GLU A 16 1.53 -15.71 -20.58
CA GLU A 16 2.23 -14.87 -21.56
C GLU A 16 2.94 -13.61 -21.05
N LYS A 17 4.14 -13.41 -21.61
CA LYS A 17 4.99 -12.24 -21.39
C LYS A 17 4.23 -10.99 -21.84
N VAL A 18 3.51 -10.36 -20.92
CA VAL A 18 2.95 -9.03 -21.14
C VAL A 18 4.08 -8.04 -20.87
N ASP A 19 4.50 -7.37 -21.93
CA ASP A 19 5.35 -6.19 -21.85
C ASP A 19 4.61 -5.16 -20.97
N LEU A 20 5.15 -4.83 -19.79
CA LEU A 20 4.55 -3.93 -18.80
C LEU A 20 4.47 -2.46 -19.27
N LYS A 21 4.67 -2.21 -20.57
CA LYS A 21 4.53 -0.91 -21.20
C LYS A 21 3.19 -0.83 -21.91
N LYS A 22 2.28 -0.03 -21.32
CA LYS A 22 0.95 0.38 -21.79
C LYS A 22 -0.20 -0.50 -21.31
N PHE A 23 -0.58 -0.34 -20.05
CA PHE A 23 -2.02 -0.40 -19.75
C PHE A 23 -2.70 0.78 -20.48
N PRO A 24 -3.78 0.57 -21.23
CA PRO A 24 -4.56 1.68 -21.76
C PRO A 24 -5.05 2.53 -20.59
N GLU A 25 -5.06 3.86 -20.76
CA GLU A 25 -5.62 4.78 -19.77
C GLU A 25 -7.00 4.26 -19.32
N GLY A 26 -7.10 3.87 -18.05
CA GLY A 26 -8.39 3.58 -17.41
C GLY A 26 -8.64 2.17 -16.89
N SER A 27 -7.75 1.17 -17.03
CA SER A 27 -7.96 -0.14 -16.38
C SER A 27 -6.77 -0.59 -15.53
N LEU A 28 -6.86 -0.38 -14.21
CA LEU A 28 -5.94 -0.98 -13.26
C LEU A 28 -6.06 -2.51 -13.32
N PRO A 29 -4.96 -3.26 -13.16
CA PRO A 29 -5.03 -4.72 -13.13
C PRO A 29 -5.93 -5.19 -11.98
N GLU A 30 -6.66 -6.28 -12.20
CA GLU A 30 -7.51 -6.89 -11.17
C GLU A 30 -6.73 -7.98 -10.42
N TYR A 31 -6.87 -8.01 -9.10
CA TYR A 31 -6.38 -9.12 -8.29
C TYR A 31 -7.39 -10.27 -8.35
N ASN A 32 -6.99 -11.40 -8.92
CA ASN A 32 -7.86 -12.57 -9.15
C ASN A 32 -7.90 -13.57 -7.98
N GLY A 33 -7.12 -13.33 -6.92
CA GLY A 33 -7.19 -14.16 -5.72
C GLY A 33 -8.38 -13.77 -4.85
N LYS A 34 -8.81 -14.70 -4.00
CA LYS A 34 -9.81 -14.41 -2.97
C LYS A 34 -9.16 -13.60 -1.86
N VAL A 35 -9.82 -12.53 -1.41
CA VAL A 35 -9.40 -11.75 -0.24
C VAL A 35 -10.23 -12.12 0.97
N GLU A 36 -9.56 -12.44 2.08
CA GLU A 36 -10.15 -12.79 3.37
C GLU A 36 -9.52 -11.91 4.46
N VAL A 37 -10.11 -10.73 4.70
CA VAL A 37 -9.58 -9.76 5.67
C VAL A 37 -9.72 -10.30 7.10
N ASP A 38 -8.58 -10.45 7.79
CA ASP A 38 -8.52 -10.80 9.22
C ASP A 38 -8.64 -9.58 10.11
N LYS A 39 -7.93 -8.50 9.75
CA LYS A 39 -7.81 -7.27 10.53
C LYS A 39 -7.72 -6.07 9.59
N TYR A 40 -8.26 -4.95 10.01
CA TYR A 40 -8.12 -3.70 9.28
C TYR A 40 -8.20 -2.50 10.22
N ILE A 41 -7.72 -1.36 9.73
CA ILE A 41 -7.98 -0.04 10.31
C ILE A 41 -8.56 0.86 9.24
N GLU A 42 -9.42 1.77 9.67
CA GLU A 42 -9.91 2.85 8.82
C GLU A 42 -8.95 4.03 8.91
N ILE A 43 -8.55 4.55 7.76
CA ILE A 43 -7.76 5.78 7.66
C ILE A 43 -8.65 6.84 6.98
N ASP A 44 -8.59 8.06 7.49
CA ASP A 44 -9.29 9.21 6.93
C ASP A 44 -8.96 9.39 5.43
N TYR A 45 -9.79 10.15 4.72
CA TYR A 45 -9.77 10.19 3.25
C TYR A 45 -8.57 10.97 2.70
N ILE A 46 -7.45 10.28 2.47
CA ILE A 46 -6.15 10.87 2.07
C ILE A 46 -5.73 10.47 0.63
N GLY A 47 -6.26 9.36 0.10
CA GLY A 47 -6.01 8.83 -1.26
C GLY A 47 -4.92 7.75 -1.33
N VAL A 48 -5.10 6.76 -2.21
CA VAL A 48 -4.06 5.75 -2.52
C VAL A 48 -3.09 6.36 -3.53
N LYS A 49 -1.78 6.24 -3.28
CA LYS A 49 -0.76 6.76 -4.20
C LYS A 49 -0.89 6.09 -5.58
N ASP A 50 -0.82 6.90 -6.63
CA ASP A 50 -1.12 6.52 -8.01
C ASP A 50 0.07 5.94 -8.79
N SER A 51 1.22 5.73 -8.15
CA SER A 51 2.34 5.02 -8.77
C SER A 51 1.94 3.59 -9.17
N ASP A 52 2.42 3.10 -10.31
CA ASP A 52 2.00 1.78 -10.82
C ASP A 52 2.48 0.60 -9.95
N ASP A 53 3.52 0.80 -9.14
CA ASP A 53 4.09 -0.25 -8.28
C ASP A 53 3.04 -0.84 -7.34
N TYR A 54 2.76 -2.14 -7.45
CA TYR A 54 1.78 -2.84 -6.62
C TYR A 54 0.34 -2.30 -6.70
N LEU A 55 0.00 -1.51 -7.73
CA LEU A 55 -1.29 -0.88 -7.86
C LEU A 55 -2.28 -1.78 -8.61
N PHE A 56 -3.45 -1.99 -8.00
CA PHE A 56 -4.54 -2.80 -8.52
C PHE A 56 -5.87 -2.06 -8.39
N LYS A 57 -6.88 -2.53 -9.11
CA LYS A 57 -8.27 -2.19 -8.79
C LYS A 57 -8.63 -2.72 -7.41
N THR A 58 -9.44 -1.98 -6.66
CA THR A 58 -9.88 -2.44 -5.33
C THR A 58 -10.64 -3.76 -5.41
N PRO A 59 -10.21 -4.81 -4.68
CA PRO A 59 -10.92 -6.09 -4.64
C PRO A 59 -12.36 -5.93 -4.15
N SER A 60 -13.27 -6.74 -4.71
CA SER A 60 -14.71 -6.64 -4.43
C SER A 60 -15.06 -6.86 -2.96
N GLU A 61 -14.28 -7.69 -2.28
CA GLU A 61 -14.40 -8.03 -0.87
C GLU A 61 -14.07 -6.82 0.00
N ILE A 62 -13.08 -6.03 -0.42
CA ILE A 62 -12.70 -4.78 0.27
C ILE A 62 -13.76 -3.72 0.07
N LEU A 63 -14.34 -3.60 -1.12
CA LEU A 63 -15.43 -2.65 -1.40
C LEU A 63 -16.68 -2.85 -0.50
N LYS A 64 -16.90 -4.07 0.01
CA LYS A 64 -18.00 -4.37 0.94
C LYS A 64 -17.74 -3.87 2.36
N ILE A 65 -16.48 -3.64 2.71
CA ILE A 65 -16.03 -3.15 4.02
C ILE A 65 -15.83 -1.63 3.98
N LEU A 66 -15.42 -1.11 2.83
CA LEU A 66 -15.05 0.28 2.61
C LEU A 66 -16.23 1.25 2.85
N ASN A 67 -16.28 1.88 4.02
CA ASN A 67 -17.35 2.79 4.44
C ASN A 67 -16.98 4.26 4.17
N ASN A 68 -16.75 4.62 2.89
CA ASN A 68 -16.29 5.97 2.46
C ASN A 68 -14.96 6.44 3.06
N LYS A 69 -14.19 5.53 3.65
CA LYS A 69 -12.84 5.75 4.17
C LYS A 69 -11.83 4.91 3.42
N MET A 70 -10.56 5.08 3.75
CA MET A 70 -9.51 4.18 3.29
C MET A 70 -9.34 3.03 4.26
N LEU A 71 -8.90 1.87 3.76
CA LEU A 71 -8.58 0.72 4.60
C LEU A 71 -7.13 0.33 4.44
N LEU A 72 -6.40 0.22 5.56
CA LEU A 72 -5.23 -0.64 5.65
C LEU A 72 -5.69 -1.97 6.23
N TRP A 73 -5.51 -3.06 5.49
CA TRP A 73 -6.04 -4.37 5.84
C TRP A 73 -5.00 -5.47 5.68
N VAL A 74 -5.20 -6.53 6.45
CA VAL A 74 -4.34 -7.71 6.50
C VAL A 74 -5.17 -8.94 6.21
N ASP A 75 -4.67 -9.77 5.31
CA ASP A 75 -5.16 -11.11 5.00
C ASP A 75 -4.00 -12.08 5.23
N GLN A 76 -3.91 -12.57 6.46
CA GLN A 76 -2.91 -13.53 6.92
C GLN A 76 -3.03 -14.85 6.17
N LYS A 77 -4.25 -15.28 5.86
CA LYS A 77 -4.51 -16.55 5.18
C LYS A 77 -3.89 -16.60 3.79
N ASN A 78 -3.98 -15.49 3.05
CA ASN A 78 -3.43 -15.37 1.70
C ASN A 78 -2.08 -14.62 1.67
N ASN A 79 -1.50 -14.31 2.83
CA ASN A 79 -0.21 -13.62 2.96
C ASN A 79 -0.20 -12.24 2.25
N LEU A 80 -1.24 -11.44 2.48
CA LEU A 80 -1.42 -10.13 1.85
C LEU A 80 -1.58 -9.01 2.87
N LEU A 81 -1.07 -7.85 2.48
CA LEU A 81 -1.37 -6.56 3.07
C LEU A 81 -1.86 -5.64 1.97
N GLY A 82 -2.98 -4.95 2.21
CA GLY A 82 -3.52 -4.00 1.26
C GLY A 82 -3.79 -2.64 1.86
N PHE A 83 -3.58 -1.60 1.05
CA PHE A 83 -4.06 -0.26 1.34
C PHE A 83 -4.99 0.20 0.22
N SER A 84 -6.25 0.49 0.55
CA SER A 84 -7.34 0.56 -0.42
C SER A 84 -8.19 1.81 -0.26
N ASP A 85 -8.58 2.42 -1.38
CA ASP A 85 -9.73 3.30 -1.50
C ASP A 85 -10.83 2.65 -2.34
N SER A 86 -11.87 3.41 -2.71
CA SER A 86 -13.02 2.92 -3.47
C SER A 86 -12.71 2.51 -4.90
N LYS A 87 -11.52 2.82 -5.42
CA LYS A 87 -11.13 2.58 -6.81
C LYS A 87 -9.86 1.75 -6.92
N ARG A 88 -8.87 1.99 -6.06
CA ARG A 88 -7.51 1.48 -6.17
C ARG A 88 -7.02 0.85 -4.88
N SER A 89 -6.12 -0.10 -5.01
CA SER A 89 -5.45 -0.76 -3.91
C SER A 89 -3.97 -0.97 -4.20
N LYS A 90 -3.13 -0.69 -3.20
CA LYS A 90 -1.75 -1.17 -3.17
C LYS A 90 -1.71 -2.52 -2.47
N LEU A 91 -1.25 -3.57 -3.14
CA LEU A 91 -1.24 -4.93 -2.60
C LEU A 91 0.19 -5.47 -2.47
N PHE A 92 0.57 -5.87 -1.26
CA PHE A 92 1.90 -6.38 -0.94
C PHE A 92 1.83 -7.79 -0.35
N ILE A 93 2.89 -8.56 -0.56
CA ILE A 93 3.07 -9.84 0.13
C ILE A 93 3.46 -9.55 1.57
N LEU A 94 2.66 -10.01 2.53
CA LEU A 94 2.82 -9.66 3.95
C LEU A 94 4.18 -10.10 4.49
N THR A 95 4.65 -11.30 4.17
CA THR A 95 5.99 -11.80 4.59
C THR A 95 7.16 -11.04 3.98
N ASP A 96 6.95 -10.27 2.91
CA ASP A 96 8.01 -9.50 2.26
C ASP A 96 8.15 -8.10 2.88
N ILE A 97 7.22 -7.69 3.74
CA ILE A 97 7.24 -6.38 4.40
C ILE A 97 8.18 -6.42 5.59
N LYS A 98 9.12 -5.46 5.62
CA LYS A 98 10.05 -5.25 6.73
C LYS A 98 9.52 -4.24 7.75
N GLY A 99 8.78 -3.24 7.30
CA GLY A 99 8.35 -2.12 8.14
C GLY A 99 7.46 -1.14 7.40
N PHE A 100 6.84 -0.25 8.14
CA PHE A 100 6.27 0.99 7.62
C PHE A 100 7.17 2.16 7.98
N GLU A 101 7.15 3.19 7.15
CA GLU A 101 7.83 4.45 7.44
C GLU A 101 6.87 5.62 7.22
N ILE A 102 6.83 6.53 8.20
CA ILE A 102 6.18 7.83 8.10
C ILE A 102 7.26 8.88 7.91
N GLN A 103 7.11 9.68 6.85
CA GLN A 103 7.99 10.82 6.57
C GLN A 103 7.17 12.10 6.56
N ASN A 104 7.49 13.02 7.47
CA ASN A 104 6.88 14.35 7.51
C ASN A 104 7.81 15.35 6.80
N MET A 105 7.27 16.08 5.83
CA MET A 105 7.93 17.17 5.10
C MET A 105 7.32 18.50 5.56
N LEU A 106 8.10 19.28 6.29
CA LEU A 106 7.69 20.54 6.89
C LEU A 106 7.58 21.67 5.84
N PRO A 107 6.67 22.65 6.05
CA PRO A 107 6.54 23.80 5.15
C PRO A 107 7.70 24.79 5.30
N ALA A 108 8.24 25.20 4.17
CA ALA A 108 9.24 26.25 3.95
C ALA A 108 8.90 27.03 2.67
N LYS A 109 8.72 26.35 1.52
CA LYS A 109 8.14 26.93 0.28
C LYS A 109 6.89 26.16 -0.12
N GLY A 110 5.74 26.65 0.34
CA GLY A 110 4.44 26.02 0.10
C GLY A 110 4.08 24.99 1.16
N SER A 111 2.98 24.27 0.93
CA SER A 111 2.43 23.35 1.91
C SER A 111 3.35 22.15 2.18
N GLY A 112 3.46 21.79 3.45
CA GLY A 112 4.10 20.53 3.84
C GLY A 112 3.24 19.31 3.47
N ARG A 113 3.83 18.12 3.62
CA ARG A 113 3.21 16.83 3.33
C ARG A 113 3.57 15.82 4.42
N ALA A 114 2.80 14.75 4.51
CA ALA A 114 3.22 13.51 5.13
C ALA A 114 3.13 12.38 4.12
N PHE A 115 4.03 11.40 4.21
CA PHE A 115 4.05 10.22 3.36
C PHE A 115 3.99 8.98 4.25
N LEU A 116 3.16 8.01 3.88
CA LEU A 116 3.15 6.68 4.47
C LEU A 116 3.67 5.69 3.44
N SER A 117 4.71 4.95 3.81
CA SER A 117 5.41 4.02 2.93
C SER A 117 5.52 2.63 3.54
N VAL A 118 5.54 1.61 2.67
CA VAL A 118 5.86 0.24 3.01
C VAL A 118 7.30 -0.05 2.60
N GLY A 119 8.14 -0.44 3.55
CA GLY A 119 9.49 -0.91 3.33
C GLY A 119 9.54 -2.42 3.14
N LEU A 120 10.11 -2.88 2.03
CA LEU A 120 10.23 -4.31 1.73
C LEU A 120 11.58 -4.87 2.19
N SER A 121 11.65 -6.19 2.36
CA SER A 121 12.83 -6.93 2.83
C SER A 121 14.09 -6.72 1.98
N HIS A 122 13.92 -6.40 0.70
CA HIS A 122 15.01 -6.03 -0.22
C HIS A 122 15.42 -4.55 -0.15
N GLY A 123 14.96 -3.80 0.85
CA GLY A 123 15.43 -2.46 1.18
C GLY A 123 14.84 -1.31 0.35
N LYS A 124 13.81 -1.56 -0.48
CA LYS A 124 13.08 -0.47 -1.16
C LYS A 124 11.82 -0.09 -0.38
N PHE A 125 11.44 1.17 -0.50
CA PHE A 125 10.23 1.73 0.06
C PHE A 125 9.27 2.12 -1.05
N TYR A 126 7.98 1.91 -0.81
CA TYR A 126 6.91 2.26 -1.73
C TYR A 126 5.86 3.06 -0.99
N GLU A 127 5.63 4.30 -1.45
CA GLU A 127 4.58 5.16 -0.92
C GLU A 127 3.21 4.54 -1.20
N ILE A 128 2.38 4.46 -0.15
CA ILE A 128 1.01 3.97 -0.24
C ILE A 128 -0.01 5.10 -0.09
N SER A 129 0.35 6.20 0.56
CA SER A 129 -0.51 7.38 0.72
C SER A 129 0.29 8.66 0.99
N GLU A 130 -0.30 9.80 0.68
CA GLU A 130 0.26 11.15 0.87
C GLU A 130 -0.81 12.07 1.45
N GLY A 131 -0.54 12.71 2.59
CA GLY A 131 -1.47 13.59 3.29
C GLY A 131 -0.86 14.91 3.75
N GLU A 132 -1.58 15.61 4.61
CA GLU A 132 -1.06 16.80 5.31
C GLU A 132 -0.01 16.39 6.35
N VAL A 133 0.87 17.32 6.73
CA VAL A 133 1.92 17.09 7.73
C VAL A 133 1.33 16.47 8.99
N HIS A 134 1.98 15.45 9.55
CA HIS A 134 1.57 14.70 10.75
C HIS A 134 0.24 13.93 10.64
N THR A 135 -0.39 13.85 9.47
CA THR A 135 -1.68 13.15 9.31
C THR A 135 -1.58 11.67 9.69
N PHE A 136 -0.44 11.04 9.42
CA PHE A 136 -0.24 9.61 9.67
C PHE A 136 0.19 9.26 11.10
N ASP A 137 0.72 10.24 11.85
CA ASP A 137 1.30 10.02 13.18
C ASP A 137 0.30 9.36 14.14
N LYS A 138 -0.97 9.79 14.08
CA LYS A 138 -2.07 9.26 14.91
C LYS A 138 -2.41 7.78 14.64
N TYR A 139 -2.00 7.24 13.50
CA TYR A 139 -2.28 5.85 13.13
C TYR A 139 -1.09 4.92 13.41
N ALA A 140 0.09 5.43 13.75
CA ALA A 140 1.32 4.65 13.83
C ALA A 140 1.22 3.46 14.79
N GLU A 141 0.70 3.68 16.00
CA GLU A 141 0.52 2.62 16.99
C GLU A 141 -0.48 1.57 16.51
N GLU A 142 -1.60 2.00 15.93
CA GLU A 142 -2.66 1.10 15.50
C GLU A 142 -2.24 0.27 14.28
N ILE A 143 -1.55 0.88 13.31
CA ILE A 143 -0.91 0.18 12.17
C ILE A 143 0.00 -0.91 12.72
N SER A 144 0.86 -0.59 13.69
CA SER A 144 1.78 -1.57 14.25
C SER A 144 1.05 -2.71 14.96
N LYS A 145 0.01 -2.39 15.74
CA LYS A 145 -0.80 -3.36 16.46
C LYS A 145 -1.57 -4.31 15.55
N ILE A 146 -2.20 -3.80 14.49
CA ILE A 146 -3.04 -4.63 13.61
C ILE A 146 -2.21 -5.48 12.64
N THR A 147 -1.09 -4.94 12.15
CA THR A 147 -0.20 -5.63 11.21
C THR A 147 0.83 -6.53 11.90
N GLY A 148 1.19 -6.22 13.16
CA GLY A 148 2.34 -6.83 13.84
C GLY A 148 3.69 -6.36 13.29
N ILE A 149 3.70 -5.33 12.44
CA ILE A 149 4.89 -4.81 11.75
C ILE A 149 5.28 -3.47 12.39
N ALA A 150 6.58 -3.21 12.53
CA ALA A 150 7.05 -1.94 13.10
C ALA A 150 6.73 -0.75 12.18
N VAL A 151 6.35 0.37 12.79
CA VAL A 151 6.20 1.67 12.12
C VAL A 151 7.31 2.58 12.63
N THR A 152 8.10 3.16 11.73
CA THR A 152 9.18 4.10 12.07
C THR A 152 8.90 5.49 11.53
N PHE A 153 9.53 6.50 12.14
CA PHE A 153 9.50 7.88 11.67
C PHE A 153 10.87 8.23 11.08
N ALA A 154 10.88 8.67 9.83
CA ALA A 154 12.07 9.23 9.21
C ALA A 154 12.29 10.69 9.69
N PRO A 155 13.54 11.19 9.69
CA PRO A 155 13.83 12.56 10.11
C PRO A 155 13.03 13.58 9.30
N GLU A 156 12.42 14.54 9.99
CA GLU A 156 11.71 15.63 9.32
C GLU A 156 12.66 16.47 8.46
N TYR A 157 12.16 16.93 7.32
CA TYR A 157 12.88 17.85 6.44
C TYR A 157 11.93 18.90 5.86
N TYR A 158 12.48 20.04 5.44
CA TYR A 158 11.70 21.14 4.87
C TYR A 158 11.56 21.01 3.34
N ASN A 159 10.44 21.44 2.77
CA ASN A 159 10.26 21.56 1.31
C ASN A 159 11.03 22.77 0.73
N CYS A 160 12.36 22.69 0.72
CA CYS A 160 13.27 23.76 0.32
C CYS A 160 13.26 24.08 -1.20
#